data_AF-A0A0P6SSV5-F1
#
_entry.id   AF-A0A0P6SSV5-F1
#
_cell.length_a   1.000
_cell.length_b   1.000
_cell.length_c   1.000
_cell.angle_alpha   90.00
_cell.angle_beta   90.00
_cell.angle_gamma   90.00
#
_symmetry.space_group_name_H-M   'P 1'
#
loop_
_entity.id
_entity.type
_entity.pdbx_description
1 polymer ?
#
loop_
_entity_poly.entity_id
_entity_poly.type
_entity_poly.pdbx_seq_one_letter_code
_entity_poly.pdbx_strand_id
1 'polypeptide(L)'
;MTDAQYREYRDHIKKWTQENIKATDNEVAKIEKIQDYIMTNYHYAKGKVGSFTRTGISVQTPYAFIKDNEAVCQAYAQMFKDMGQLAGLDVYYIQGYGDPVGGLSSLHAWNIVKVDGQYYHVDLTWNDTIDNTNKNHTYTLRGNNFMRKTHLWNAAYNISNEDYLPYTRTVSPGYTRYADRVLRNEIPRAYYGQRV
;
A
#
# COMPACT_ATOMS: atom_id res chain seq x y z
N MET A 1 4.94 2.24 -19.45
CA MET A 1 5.66 1.00 -19.81
C MET A 1 5.58 0.84 -21.32
N THR A 2 6.62 0.30 -21.96
CA THR A 2 6.49 -0.23 -23.32
C THR A 2 5.78 -1.59 -23.29
N ASP A 3 5.32 -2.10 -24.44
CA ASP A 3 4.67 -3.41 -24.50
C ASP A 3 5.57 -4.56 -24.01
N ALA A 4 6.88 -4.47 -24.30
CA ALA A 4 7.85 -5.45 -23.84
C ALA A 4 7.99 -5.44 -22.31
N GLN A 5 8.09 -4.24 -21.72
CA GLN A 5 8.15 -4.07 -20.26
C GLN A 5 6.86 -4.58 -19.59
N TYR A 6 5.71 -4.28 -20.19
CA TYR A 6 4.43 -4.75 -19.69
C TYR A 6 4.31 -6.27 -19.72
N ARG A 7 4.74 -6.94 -20.81
CA ARG A 7 4.75 -8.40 -20.89
C ARG A 7 5.66 -9.02 -19.82
N GLU A 8 6.89 -8.53 -19.69
CA GLU A 8 7.81 -9.03 -18.67
C GLU A 8 7.25 -8.85 -17.25
N TYR A 9 6.68 -7.68 -16.96
CA TYR A 9 5.99 -7.42 -15.69
C TYR A 9 4.85 -8.40 -15.44
N ARG A 10 3.96 -8.59 -16.42
CA ARG A 10 2.81 -9.48 -16.30
C ARG A 10 3.21 -10.94 -16.13
N ASP A 11 4.23 -11.41 -16.86
CA ASP A 11 4.73 -12.77 -16.76
C ASP A 11 5.38 -13.01 -15.39
N HIS A 12 6.15 -12.05 -14.88
CA HIS A 12 6.74 -12.10 -13.54
C HIS A 12 5.69 -12.29 -12.44
N ILE A 13 4.69 -11.41 -12.40
CA ILE A 13 3.65 -11.50 -11.35
C ILE A 13 2.75 -12.72 -11.54
N LYS A 14 2.45 -13.12 -12.78
CA LYS A 14 1.64 -14.31 -13.06
C LYS A 14 2.34 -15.58 -12.58
N LYS A 15 3.64 -15.72 -12.86
CA LYS A 15 4.45 -16.83 -12.39
C LYS A 15 4.44 -16.89 -10.86
N TRP A 16 4.74 -15.77 -10.20
CA TRP A 16 4.73 -15.72 -8.74
C TRP A 16 3.37 -16.11 -8.16
N THR A 17 2.26 -15.59 -8.70
CA THR A 17 0.92 -15.91 -8.21
C THR A 17 0.62 -17.41 -8.34
N GLN A 18 0.98 -18.03 -9.48
CA GLN A 18 0.77 -19.47 -9.70
C GLN A 18 1.57 -20.35 -8.72
N GLU A 19 2.78 -19.92 -8.36
CA GLU A 19 3.66 -20.68 -7.47
C GLU A 19 3.31 -20.53 -5.99
N ASN A 20 2.71 -19.39 -5.58
CA ASN A 20 2.58 -19.02 -4.17
C ASN A 20 1.13 -18.95 -3.66
N ILE A 21 0.15 -18.80 -4.55
CA ILE A 21 -1.27 -18.74 -4.19
C ILE A 21 -1.95 -20.08 -4.50
N LYS A 22 -2.53 -20.69 -3.47
CA LYS A 22 -3.29 -21.94 -3.56
C LYS A 22 -4.77 -21.64 -3.74
N ALA A 23 -5.47 -22.53 -4.44
CA ALA A 23 -6.93 -22.45 -4.58
C ALA A 23 -7.66 -22.51 -3.23
N THR A 24 -7.05 -23.13 -2.22
CA THR A 24 -7.57 -23.24 -0.85
C THR A 24 -7.26 -22.04 0.04
N ASP A 25 -6.44 -21.09 -0.42
CA ASP A 25 -6.17 -19.88 0.35
C ASP A 25 -7.44 -19.01 0.38
N ASN A 26 -7.82 -18.54 1.57
CA ASN A 26 -8.88 -17.56 1.71
C ASN A 26 -8.39 -16.15 1.29
N GLU A 27 -9.31 -15.17 1.27
CA GLU A 27 -9.00 -13.80 0.83
C GLU A 27 -7.87 -13.17 1.67
N VAL A 28 -7.93 -13.34 3.00
CA VAL A 28 -6.93 -12.81 3.94
C VAL A 28 -5.54 -13.41 3.67
N ALA A 29 -5.43 -14.73 3.54
CA ALA A 29 -4.16 -15.40 3.30
C ALA A 29 -3.53 -14.99 1.96
N LYS A 30 -4.35 -14.75 0.93
CA LYS A 30 -3.88 -14.22 -0.35
C LYS A 30 -3.33 -12.80 -0.20
N ILE A 31 -4.04 -11.93 0.53
CA ILE A 31 -3.63 -10.55 0.80
C ILE A 31 -2.28 -10.52 1.52
N GLU A 32 -2.12 -11.32 2.59
CA GLU A 32 -0.86 -11.39 3.35
C GLU A 32 0.31 -11.84 2.49
N LYS A 33 0.16 -12.96 1.76
CA LYS A 33 1.24 -13.46 0.90
C LYS A 33 1.69 -12.44 -0.14
N ILE A 34 0.75 -11.75 -0.77
CA ILE A 34 1.05 -10.73 -1.80
C ILE A 34 1.71 -9.51 -1.14
N GLN A 35 1.14 -9.03 -0.04
CA GLN A 35 1.69 -7.91 0.72
C GLN A 35 3.13 -8.17 1.17
N ASP A 36 3.35 -9.30 1.85
CA ASP A 36 4.66 -9.67 2.40
C ASP A 36 5.69 -9.82 1.29
N TYR A 37 5.29 -10.43 0.16
CA TYR A 37 6.17 -10.53 -1.01
C TYR A 37 6.57 -9.16 -1.54
N ILE A 38 5.61 -8.26 -1.78
CA ILE A 38 5.90 -6.93 -2.32
C ILE A 38 6.83 -6.16 -1.36
N MET A 39 6.49 -6.12 -0.06
CA MET A 39 7.25 -5.36 0.94
C MET A 39 8.63 -5.96 1.24
N THR A 40 8.78 -7.29 1.15
CA THR A 40 10.07 -7.94 1.38
C THR A 40 11.05 -7.71 0.23
N ASN A 41 10.55 -7.59 -1.01
CA ASN A 41 11.40 -7.56 -2.21
C ASN A 41 11.61 -6.16 -2.78
N TYR A 42 10.75 -5.21 -2.43
CA TYR A 42 10.72 -3.89 -3.05
C TYR A 42 10.59 -2.78 -2.02
N HIS A 43 11.15 -1.61 -2.34
CA HIS A 43 11.30 -0.52 -1.38
C HIS A 43 10.84 0.83 -1.92
N TYR A 44 10.33 1.67 -1.02
CA TYR A 44 9.87 2.98 -1.39
C TYR A 44 11.02 3.92 -1.82
N ALA A 45 10.87 4.49 -3.01
CA ALA A 45 11.78 5.46 -3.60
C ALA A 45 11.62 6.86 -2.98
N LYS A 46 12.13 7.04 -1.74
CA LYS A 46 12.02 8.29 -0.97
C LYS A 46 12.53 9.51 -1.76
N GLY A 47 11.71 10.56 -1.84
CA GLY A 47 12.06 11.82 -2.51
C GLY A 47 12.13 11.74 -4.04
N LYS A 48 11.72 10.61 -4.65
CA LYS A 48 11.79 10.41 -6.11
C LYS A 48 10.43 10.49 -6.81
N VAL A 49 9.36 10.95 -6.14
CA VAL A 49 8.03 11.08 -6.77
C VAL A 49 8.12 11.95 -8.03
N GLY A 50 7.63 11.42 -9.16
CA GLY A 50 7.72 12.08 -10.47
C GLY A 50 9.08 11.93 -11.18
N SER A 51 10.00 11.16 -10.61
CA SER A 51 11.34 10.90 -11.18
C SER A 51 11.43 9.52 -11.85
N PHE A 52 12.64 9.16 -12.24
CA PHE A 52 13.02 7.89 -12.85
C PHE A 52 14.02 7.14 -11.97
N THR A 53 14.02 5.82 -12.07
CA THR A 53 15.02 4.93 -11.46
C THR A 53 16.38 5.10 -12.15
N ARG A 54 17.41 4.41 -11.62
CA ARG A 54 18.75 4.38 -12.22
C ARG A 54 18.77 3.91 -13.68
N THR A 55 17.84 3.04 -14.08
CA THR A 55 17.74 2.57 -15.47
C THR A 55 16.80 3.40 -16.35
N GLY A 56 16.35 4.57 -15.88
CA GLY A 56 15.50 5.47 -16.65
C GLY A 56 14.03 5.03 -16.72
N ILE A 57 13.57 4.19 -15.78
CA ILE A 57 12.18 3.76 -15.69
C ILE A 57 11.44 4.68 -14.72
N SER A 58 10.24 5.16 -15.07
CA SER A 58 9.47 5.99 -14.14
C SER A 58 9.22 5.24 -12.82
N VAL A 59 9.48 5.86 -11.67
CA VAL A 59 9.23 5.21 -10.36
C VAL A 59 7.74 4.98 -10.08
N GLN A 60 6.84 5.50 -10.92
CA GLN A 60 5.39 5.34 -10.77
C GLN A 60 4.85 4.05 -11.40
N THR A 61 5.65 3.36 -12.22
CA THR A 61 5.25 2.08 -12.82
C THR A 61 5.69 0.90 -11.95
N PRO A 62 4.87 -0.15 -11.78
CA PRO A 62 5.28 -1.36 -11.07
C PRO A 62 6.45 -2.09 -11.74
N TYR A 63 6.71 -1.83 -13.02
CA TYR A 63 7.93 -2.33 -13.69
C TYR A 63 9.24 -1.78 -13.07
N ALA A 64 9.20 -0.63 -12.39
CA ALA A 64 10.37 -0.12 -11.66
C ALA A 64 10.81 -1.08 -10.54
N PHE A 65 9.86 -1.74 -9.87
CA PHE A 65 10.16 -2.75 -8.86
C PHE A 65 10.93 -3.93 -9.42
N ILE A 66 10.49 -4.51 -10.53
CA ILE A 66 11.15 -5.72 -11.05
C ILE A 66 12.54 -5.43 -11.64
N LYS A 67 12.84 -4.18 -11.97
CA LYS A 67 14.14 -3.78 -12.57
C LYS A 67 15.11 -3.14 -11.61
N ASP A 68 14.63 -2.29 -10.71
CA ASP A 68 15.47 -1.48 -9.82
C ASP A 68 15.09 -1.62 -8.34
N ASN A 69 14.11 -2.48 -8.01
CA ASN A 69 13.60 -2.74 -6.66
C ASN A 69 13.06 -1.51 -5.91
N GLU A 70 12.96 -0.35 -6.56
CA GLU A 70 12.47 0.89 -5.95
C GLU A 70 11.36 1.54 -6.78
N ALA A 71 10.29 1.95 -6.12
CA ALA A 71 9.18 2.66 -6.76
C ALA A 71 8.37 3.48 -5.74
N VAL A 72 7.34 4.20 -6.20
CA VAL A 72 6.46 5.03 -5.33
C VAL A 72 5.05 4.47 -5.23
N CYS A 73 4.15 5.18 -4.55
CA CYS A 73 2.83 4.70 -4.15
C CYS A 73 1.98 4.12 -5.29
N GLN A 74 2.05 4.74 -6.47
CA GLN A 74 1.33 4.23 -7.65
C GLN A 74 1.78 2.83 -8.05
N ALA A 75 3.07 2.54 -7.98
CA ALA A 75 3.62 1.23 -8.30
C ALA A 75 3.21 0.17 -7.26
N TYR A 76 3.27 0.50 -5.97
CA TYR A 76 2.77 -0.37 -4.89
C TYR A 76 1.31 -0.74 -5.11
N ALA A 77 0.46 0.28 -5.29
CA ALA A 77 -0.97 0.09 -5.43
C ALA A 77 -1.35 -0.67 -6.71
N GLN A 78 -0.63 -0.43 -7.81
CA GLN A 78 -0.83 -1.14 -9.07
C GLN A 78 -0.39 -2.60 -8.95
N MET A 79 0.79 -2.87 -8.35
CA MET A 79 1.31 -4.23 -8.22
C MET A 79 0.44 -5.09 -7.32
N PHE A 80 0.01 -4.56 -6.17
CA PHE A 80 -0.90 -5.28 -5.28
C PHE A 80 -2.24 -5.59 -5.96
N LYS A 81 -2.82 -4.60 -6.66
CA LYS A 81 -4.05 -4.82 -7.45
C LYS A 81 -3.86 -5.93 -8.47
N ASP A 82 -2.81 -5.87 -9.29
CA ASP A 82 -2.65 -6.79 -10.41
C ASP A 82 -2.35 -8.21 -9.94
N MET A 83 -1.58 -8.38 -8.86
CA MET A 83 -1.35 -9.67 -8.20
C MET A 83 -2.61 -10.19 -7.51
N GLY A 84 -3.38 -9.31 -6.85
CA GLY A 84 -4.62 -9.67 -6.20
C GLY A 84 -5.70 -10.13 -7.19
N GLN A 85 -5.84 -9.43 -8.31
CA GLN A 85 -6.75 -9.83 -9.40
C GLN A 85 -6.34 -11.18 -10.00
N LEU A 86 -5.03 -11.43 -10.18
CA LEU A 86 -4.54 -12.76 -10.60
C LEU A 86 -4.83 -13.86 -9.55
N ALA A 87 -4.85 -13.51 -8.27
CA ALA A 87 -5.21 -14.40 -7.17
C ALA A 87 -6.74 -14.57 -6.96
N GLY A 88 -7.55 -13.92 -7.81
CA GLY A 88 -9.01 -13.97 -7.75
C GLY A 88 -9.62 -13.08 -6.66
N LEU A 89 -8.88 -12.08 -6.16
CA LEU A 89 -9.40 -11.06 -5.24
C LEU A 89 -10.14 -9.96 -6.00
N ASP A 90 -11.21 -9.44 -5.39
CA ASP A 90 -11.88 -8.23 -5.84
C ASP A 90 -11.19 -7.01 -5.22
N VAL A 91 -10.21 -6.48 -5.94
CA VAL A 91 -9.31 -5.39 -5.51
C VAL A 91 -9.30 -4.26 -6.52
N TYR A 92 -9.35 -3.03 -6.01
CA TYR A 92 -9.28 -1.79 -6.80
C TYR A 92 -8.11 -0.92 -6.37
N TYR A 93 -7.61 -0.18 -7.34
CA TYR A 93 -6.71 0.94 -7.12
C TYR A 93 -7.55 2.16 -6.79
N ILE A 94 -7.18 2.88 -5.74
CA ILE A 94 -7.78 4.17 -5.39
C ILE A 94 -6.70 5.22 -5.16
N GLN A 95 -7.08 6.47 -5.38
CA GLN A 95 -6.20 7.62 -5.22
C GLN A 95 -6.88 8.71 -4.42
N GLY A 96 -6.06 9.59 -3.88
CA GLY A 96 -6.50 10.75 -3.14
C GLY A 96 -5.31 11.49 -2.57
N TYR A 97 -5.43 11.93 -1.33
CA TYR A 97 -4.39 12.63 -0.62
C TYR A 97 -3.99 11.86 0.63
N GLY A 98 -2.70 11.84 0.91
CA GLY A 98 -2.13 11.19 2.08
C GLY A 98 -1.22 12.15 2.84
N ASP A 99 -1.18 11.96 4.15
CA ASP A 99 -0.44 12.79 5.07
C ASP A 99 0.04 12.02 6.30
N PRO A 100 1.37 11.86 6.49
CA PRO A 100 1.88 11.25 7.69
C PRO A 100 1.82 12.18 8.93
N VAL A 101 1.73 13.52 8.80
CA VAL A 101 2.05 14.49 9.88
C VAL A 101 1.01 15.64 10.06
N GLY A 102 -0.18 15.56 9.51
CA GLY A 102 -1.25 16.57 9.70
C GLY A 102 -1.29 17.73 8.68
N GLY A 103 -0.50 17.69 7.59
CA GLY A 103 -0.67 18.53 6.40
C GLY A 103 -1.08 17.75 5.14
N LEU A 104 -2.38 17.73 4.82
CA LEU A 104 -2.90 17.20 3.55
C LEU A 104 -2.38 18.00 2.36
N SER A 105 -1.41 17.46 1.62
CA SER A 105 -0.90 18.12 0.41
C SER A 105 -0.22 17.22 -0.63
N SER A 106 -0.05 15.91 -0.38
CA SER A 106 0.57 15.01 -1.36
C SER A 106 -0.45 14.05 -1.97
N LEU A 107 -0.42 13.91 -3.30
CA LEU A 107 -1.17 12.88 -4.01
C LEU A 107 -0.68 11.51 -3.54
N HIS A 108 -1.62 10.63 -3.21
CA HIS A 108 -1.33 9.28 -2.73
C HIS A 108 -2.22 8.25 -3.39
N ALA A 109 -1.72 7.02 -3.47
CA ALA A 109 -2.39 5.89 -4.09
C ALA A 109 -2.25 4.64 -3.23
N TRP A 110 -3.37 3.92 -3.07
CA TRP A 110 -3.46 2.69 -2.30
C TRP A 110 -4.60 1.82 -2.86
N ASN A 111 -5.01 0.78 -2.12
CA ASN A 111 -6.02 -0.16 -2.57
C ASN A 111 -7.22 -0.27 -1.63
N ILE A 112 -8.31 -0.74 -2.20
CA ILE A 112 -9.39 -1.39 -1.45
C ILE A 112 -9.56 -2.82 -1.95
N VAL A 113 -9.85 -3.74 -1.04
CA VAL A 113 -10.04 -5.16 -1.34
C VAL A 113 -11.25 -5.69 -0.59
N LYS A 114 -12.05 -6.52 -1.26
CA LYS A 114 -13.21 -7.16 -0.66
C LYS A 114 -12.78 -8.36 0.17
N VAL A 115 -13.27 -8.44 1.40
CA VAL A 115 -13.14 -9.60 2.29
C VAL A 115 -14.48 -9.83 2.96
N ASP A 116 -14.98 -11.07 2.96
CA ASP A 116 -16.26 -11.45 3.56
C ASP A 116 -17.44 -10.53 3.16
N GLY A 117 -17.46 -10.12 1.89
CA GLY A 117 -18.56 -9.32 1.34
C GLY A 117 -18.40 -7.79 1.46
N GLN A 118 -17.38 -7.27 2.17
CA GLN A 118 -17.18 -5.83 2.39
C GLN A 118 -15.81 -5.36 1.93
N TYR A 119 -15.69 -4.11 1.47
CA TYR A 119 -14.40 -3.54 1.12
C TYR A 119 -13.67 -2.97 2.34
N TYR A 120 -12.36 -3.17 2.34
CA TYR A 120 -11.43 -2.61 3.32
C TYR A 120 -10.23 -2.02 2.60
N HIS A 121 -9.60 -1.02 3.22
CA HIS A 121 -8.39 -0.41 2.69
C HIS A 121 -7.15 -1.24 2.97
N VAL A 122 -6.21 -1.20 2.03
CA VAL A 122 -4.85 -1.74 2.14
C VAL A 122 -3.87 -0.70 1.58
N ASP A 123 -2.91 -0.26 2.39
CA ASP A 123 -1.84 0.66 1.96
C ASP A 123 -0.46 0.07 2.21
N LEU A 124 0.10 -0.54 1.16
CA LEU A 124 1.43 -1.14 1.21
C LEU A 124 2.55 -0.12 1.29
N THR A 125 2.34 1.09 0.76
CA THR A 125 3.38 2.12 0.77
C THR A 125 3.66 2.55 2.20
N TRP A 126 2.59 2.78 2.96
CA TRP A 126 2.73 3.20 4.34
C TRP A 126 3.11 2.03 5.24
N ASN A 127 2.63 0.82 4.96
CA ASN A 127 3.15 -0.38 5.62
C ASN A 127 4.66 -0.58 5.39
N ASP A 128 5.20 -0.30 4.20
CA ASP A 128 6.64 -0.39 3.92
C ASP A 128 7.47 0.74 4.55
N THR A 129 6.88 1.93 4.69
CA THR A 129 7.64 3.14 5.07
C THR A 129 7.45 3.57 6.52
N ILE A 130 6.42 3.06 7.20
CA ILE A 130 6.12 3.38 8.59
C ILE A 130 7.24 2.90 9.53
N ASP A 131 7.92 1.80 9.21
CA ASP A 131 9.10 1.35 9.92
C ASP A 131 10.12 0.72 8.97
N ASN A 132 11.27 0.30 9.50
CA ASN A 132 12.33 -0.32 8.71
C ASN A 132 12.25 -1.85 8.71
N THR A 133 11.09 -2.45 9.01
CA THR A 133 10.97 -3.89 9.22
C THR A 133 10.33 -4.67 8.09
N ASN A 134 9.76 -3.99 7.08
CA ASN A 134 9.03 -4.56 5.94
C ASN A 134 7.97 -5.64 6.27
N LYS A 135 7.54 -5.69 7.54
CA LYS A 135 6.59 -6.66 8.11
C LYS A 135 5.43 -5.97 8.84
N ASN A 136 5.27 -4.67 8.62
CA ASN A 136 4.27 -3.87 9.29
C ASN A 136 2.94 -3.90 8.55
N HIS A 137 1.86 -4.24 9.25
CA HIS A 137 0.54 -4.44 8.65
C HIS A 137 -0.46 -3.39 9.19
N THR A 138 0.04 -2.23 9.63
CA THR A 138 -0.76 -1.17 10.29
C THR A 138 -1.89 -0.66 9.40
N TYR A 139 -1.70 -0.60 8.08
CA TYR A 139 -2.69 -0.13 7.11
C TYR A 139 -3.35 -1.27 6.31
N THR A 140 -3.29 -2.50 6.80
CA THR A 140 -3.90 -3.66 6.14
C THR A 140 -5.33 -3.90 6.66
N LEU A 141 -6.27 -4.09 5.74
CA LEU A 141 -7.69 -4.36 6.02
C LEU A 141 -8.36 -3.35 6.95
N ARG A 142 -8.11 -2.07 6.74
CA ARG A 142 -8.64 -0.97 7.57
C ARG A 142 -9.99 -0.46 7.08
N GLY A 143 -10.83 -0.02 8.01
CA GLY A 143 -12.07 0.68 7.71
C GLY A 143 -11.88 2.19 7.55
N ASN A 144 -12.94 2.87 7.10
CA ASN A 144 -12.94 4.32 6.92
C ASN A 144 -12.60 5.07 8.22
N ASN A 145 -12.97 4.52 9.39
CA ASN A 145 -12.71 5.13 10.70
C ASN A 145 -11.24 5.34 10.99
N PHE A 146 -10.43 4.37 10.62
CA PHE A 146 -9.00 4.45 10.76
C PHE A 146 -8.40 5.29 9.63
N MET A 147 -8.75 4.99 8.37
CA MET A 147 -8.08 5.58 7.21
C MET A 147 -8.30 7.08 7.07
N ARG A 148 -9.47 7.62 7.44
CA ARG A 148 -9.75 9.06 7.34
C ARG A 148 -8.87 9.95 8.24
N LYS A 149 -8.14 9.36 9.18
CA LYS A 149 -7.20 10.11 10.04
C LYS A 149 -5.99 10.62 9.24
N THR A 150 -5.68 9.97 8.13
CA THR A 150 -4.45 10.20 7.37
C THR A 150 -4.63 10.19 5.85
N HIS A 151 -5.76 9.67 5.37
CA HIS A 151 -6.10 9.59 3.96
C HIS A 151 -7.40 10.33 3.67
N LEU A 152 -7.41 11.05 2.56
CA LEU A 152 -8.63 11.58 1.95
C LEU A 152 -8.81 10.97 0.56
N TRP A 153 -9.97 10.40 0.29
CA TRP A 153 -10.34 9.91 -1.04
C TRP A 153 -11.67 10.53 -1.44
N ASN A 154 -11.84 10.80 -2.73
CA ASN A 154 -13.06 11.39 -3.28
C ASN A 154 -13.77 10.36 -4.16
N ALA A 155 -14.27 9.29 -3.54
CA ALA A 155 -15.00 8.25 -4.26
C ALA A 155 -16.05 7.58 -3.37
N ALA A 156 -17.24 7.38 -3.93
CA ALA A 156 -18.36 6.70 -3.29
C ALA A 156 -18.20 5.16 -3.41
N TYR A 157 -17.18 4.62 -2.77
CA TYR A 157 -17.06 3.18 -2.58
C TYR A 157 -17.79 2.77 -1.30
N ASN A 158 -18.53 1.65 -1.33
CA ASN A 158 -19.13 1.08 -0.12
C ASN A 158 -18.05 0.32 0.69
N ILE A 159 -17.21 1.07 1.39
CA ILE A 159 -16.12 0.56 2.23
C ILE A 159 -16.61 0.49 3.67
N SER A 160 -16.26 -0.58 4.39
CA SER A 160 -16.56 -0.72 5.81
C SER A 160 -16.04 0.48 6.61
N ASN A 161 -16.86 0.99 7.52
CA ASN A 161 -16.39 2.00 8.47
C ASN A 161 -15.43 1.42 9.50
N GLU A 162 -15.67 0.19 9.93
CA GLU A 162 -14.83 -0.51 10.91
C GLU A 162 -13.76 -1.36 10.25
N ASP A 163 -12.69 -1.60 11.00
CA ASP A 163 -11.63 -2.52 10.60
C ASP A 163 -12.15 -3.95 10.51
N TYR A 164 -11.53 -4.75 9.63
CA TYR A 164 -11.79 -6.19 9.62
C TYR A 164 -11.17 -6.81 10.89
N LEU A 165 -12.03 -7.17 11.84
CA LEU A 165 -11.65 -7.63 13.18
C LEU A 165 -10.95 -8.99 13.23
N PRO A 166 -11.26 -9.98 12.36
CA PRO A 166 -10.55 -11.26 12.36
C PRO A 166 -9.06 -11.15 12.00
N TYR A 167 -8.61 -10.00 11.50
CA TYR A 167 -7.23 -9.79 11.10
C TYR A 167 -6.36 -9.20 12.22
N THR A 168 -5.37 -9.97 12.66
CA THR A 168 -4.34 -9.52 13.61
C THR A 168 -3.23 -8.77 12.87
N ARG A 169 -3.13 -7.46 13.11
CA ARG A 169 -2.11 -6.62 12.46
C ARG A 169 -0.80 -6.69 13.22
N THR A 170 0.27 -7.12 12.55
CA THR A 170 1.63 -6.99 13.06
C THR A 170 2.05 -5.52 13.07
N VAL A 171 2.41 -4.99 14.24
CA VAL A 171 2.91 -3.63 14.43
C VAL A 171 4.30 -3.66 15.04
N SER A 172 5.23 -2.85 14.54
CA SER A 172 6.60 -2.86 15.05
C SER A 172 6.71 -2.14 16.40
N PRO A 173 7.33 -2.74 17.44
CA PRO A 173 7.31 -2.23 18.82
C PRO A 173 7.82 -0.79 18.98
N GLY A 174 8.85 -0.39 18.21
CA GLY A 174 9.42 0.95 18.26
C GLY A 174 8.51 2.06 17.72
N TYR A 175 7.47 1.68 16.96
CA TYR A 175 6.56 2.61 16.31
C TYR A 175 5.20 2.71 16.99
N THR A 176 4.97 1.95 18.08
CA THR A 176 3.82 2.16 18.98
C THR A 176 3.66 3.65 19.30
N ARG A 177 4.71 4.42 19.56
CA ARG A 177 4.59 5.88 19.84
C ARG A 177 4.13 6.78 18.68
N TYR A 178 4.33 6.42 17.42
CA TYR A 178 3.87 7.25 16.28
C TYR A 178 2.55 6.73 15.71
N ALA A 179 2.42 5.40 15.59
CA ALA A 179 1.14 4.76 15.37
C ALA A 179 0.16 5.19 16.46
N ASP A 180 0.55 5.23 17.75
CA ASP A 180 -0.27 5.75 18.86
C ASP A 180 -0.61 7.23 18.68
N ARG A 181 0.29 8.07 18.16
CA ARG A 181 -0.02 9.50 17.90
C ARG A 181 -1.02 9.69 16.76
N VAL A 182 -0.89 8.91 15.69
CA VAL A 182 -1.88 8.83 14.59
C VAL A 182 -3.18 8.19 15.07
N LEU A 183 -3.11 7.17 15.94
CA LEU A 183 -4.25 6.45 16.50
C LEU A 183 -5.03 7.30 17.53
N ARG A 184 -4.33 8.14 18.31
CA ARG A 184 -4.88 8.98 19.40
C ARG A 184 -5.21 10.42 19.00
N ASN A 185 -5.04 10.83 17.75
CA ASN A 185 -5.22 12.24 17.31
C ASN A 185 -4.31 13.25 18.05
N GLU A 186 -3.16 12.81 18.56
CA GLU A 186 -2.30 13.59 19.48
C GLU A 186 -1.14 14.34 18.78
N ILE A 187 -1.18 14.56 17.46
CA ILE A 187 -0.19 15.44 16.81
C ILE A 187 -0.59 16.90 17.06
N PRO A 188 0.18 17.69 17.83
CA PRO A 188 -0.16 19.10 18.07
C PRO A 188 -0.09 19.89 16.76
N ARG A 189 -1.08 20.77 16.52
CA ARG A 189 -1.17 21.73 15.41
C ARG A 189 0.04 22.68 15.23
N ALA A 190 1.12 22.52 16.00
CA ALA A 190 2.16 23.52 16.20
C ALA A 190 3.40 23.39 15.29
N TYR A 191 3.44 22.47 14.32
CA TYR A 191 4.56 22.41 13.35
C TYR A 191 4.36 23.30 12.11
N TYR A 192 3.68 24.45 12.29
CA TYR A 192 3.72 25.55 11.34
C TYR A 192 4.77 26.57 11.77
N GLY A 193 5.85 26.65 10.99
CA GLY A 193 6.79 27.77 11.04
C GLY A 193 8.19 27.39 11.52
N GLN A 194 9.09 27.15 10.57
CA GLN A 194 10.26 28.00 10.31
C GLN A 194 11.22 27.27 9.36
N ARG A 195 11.37 27.86 8.17
CA ARG A 195 12.64 28.06 7.44
C ARG A 195 12.30 28.73 6.11
N VAL A 196 12.22 30.06 6.18
CA VAL A 196 12.84 30.94 5.18
C VAL A 196 14.30 31.11 5.57
#